data_AF-A0A6F8ZHU3-F1
#
_entry.id   AF-A0A6F8ZHU3-F1
#
_cell.length_a   1.000
_cell.length_b   1.000
_cell.length_c   1.000
_cell.angle_alpha   90.00
_cell.angle_beta   90.00
_cell.angle_gamma   90.00
#
_symmetry.space_group_name_H-M   'P 1'
#
loop_
_entity.id
_entity.type
_entity.pdbx_description
1 polymer ?
#
loop_
_entity_poly.entity_id
_entity_poly.type
_entity_poly.pdbx_seq_one_letter_code
_entity_poly.pdbx_strand_id
1 'polypeptide(L)'
;MWSWHRERRCRRWRPRPPSGWSPPGPRSGRLSPSAPICGPCRPPPPWPALAYPPLAACPPPAPLHGLKTLSHSLAAGEDPAPWYDRVLANPRGEVMETLRHNLFWTDREGRVFTPSLETGCVAGVGRRWALARLRAWSIAVAEVATAPPDPEDIAECWLTNALSGPVPVGALGHHPLDPGRARLGPALAGGWPPAQR
;
A
#
# COMPACT_ATOMS: atom_id res chain seq x y z
N MET A 1 -12.39 51.21 -21.80
CA MET A 1 -13.05 51.94 -20.71
C MET A 1 -14.04 50.96 -20.03
N TRP A 2 -13.68 50.48 -18.83
CA TRP A 2 -14.41 49.70 -17.80
C TRP A 2 -14.82 48.24 -18.13
N SER A 3 -14.23 47.22 -17.49
CA SER A 3 -14.31 46.80 -16.07
C SER A 3 -15.62 46.07 -15.75
N TRP A 4 -15.50 44.78 -15.40
CA TRP A 4 -16.56 43.98 -14.78
C TRP A 4 -16.18 43.72 -13.32
N HIS A 5 -16.98 44.26 -12.40
CA HIS A 5 -16.93 44.01 -10.96
C HIS A 5 -18.32 43.64 -10.44
N ARG A 6 -18.34 42.57 -9.62
CA ARG A 6 -19.18 42.27 -8.44
C ARG A 6 -20.70 42.03 -8.55
N GLU A 7 -21.04 40.82 -8.10
CA GLU A 7 -21.97 40.44 -7.03
C GLU A 7 -23.35 41.12 -6.94
N ARG A 8 -24.42 40.31 -7.04
CA ARG A 8 -25.58 40.43 -6.14
C ARG A 8 -26.13 39.08 -5.68
N ARG A 9 -26.49 39.08 -4.40
CA ARG A 9 -26.92 38.00 -3.51
C ARG A 9 -28.21 37.31 -3.98
N CYS A 10 -28.29 36.00 -3.79
CA CYS A 10 -29.57 35.29 -3.73
C CYS A 10 -29.85 34.80 -2.30
N ARG A 11 -31.10 35.01 -1.86
CA ARG A 11 -31.58 34.91 -0.49
C ARG A 11 -31.74 33.44 -0.08
N ARG A 12 -31.20 33.05 1.09
CA ARG A 12 -31.41 31.72 1.67
C ARG A 12 -32.80 31.65 2.31
N TRP A 13 -33.67 30.83 1.73
CA TRP A 13 -35.00 30.52 2.26
C TRP A 13 -34.88 29.74 3.58
N ARG A 14 -35.70 30.04 4.59
CA ARG A 14 -35.84 29.24 5.82
C ARG A 14 -37.32 28.89 6.00
N PRO A 15 -37.71 27.61 6.11
CA PRO A 15 -39.06 27.27 6.51
C PRO A 15 -39.24 27.53 8.02
N ARG A 16 -40.45 27.96 8.40
CA ARG A 16 -40.91 28.01 9.79
C ARG A 16 -41.34 26.60 10.22
N PRO A 17 -40.97 26.10 11.40
CA PRO A 17 -41.53 24.86 11.93
C PRO A 17 -42.98 25.09 12.42
N PRO A 18 -43.84 24.05 12.41
CA PRO A 18 -45.19 24.14 12.95
C PRO A 18 -45.17 24.29 14.49
N SER A 19 -46.19 24.95 15.02
CA SER A 19 -46.40 25.19 16.45
C SER A 19 -46.49 23.88 17.24
N GLY A 20 -45.65 23.71 18.27
CA GLY A 20 -45.80 22.62 19.24
C GLY A 20 -44.51 21.91 19.69
N TRP A 21 -43.32 22.31 19.22
CA TRP A 21 -42.07 21.68 19.63
C TRP A 21 -41.29 22.54 20.64
N SER A 22 -41.00 22.00 21.82
CA SER A 22 -40.05 22.57 22.80
C SER A 22 -38.85 21.64 22.93
N PRO A 23 -37.60 22.15 22.97
CA PRO A 23 -36.43 21.31 23.15
C PRO A 23 -36.33 20.82 24.61
N PRO A 24 -35.82 19.60 24.87
CA PRO A 24 -35.60 19.15 26.24
C PRO A 24 -34.46 19.95 26.89
N GLY A 25 -34.68 20.38 28.13
CA GLY A 25 -33.69 21.11 28.95
C GLY A 25 -32.48 20.25 29.35
N PRO A 26 -31.42 20.88 29.88
CA PRO A 26 -30.14 20.21 30.12
C PRO A 26 -30.25 19.22 31.30
N ARG A 27 -29.93 17.95 31.07
CA ARG A 27 -29.80 16.95 32.12
C ARG A 27 -28.39 17.03 32.73
N SER A 28 -28.32 17.39 34.01
CA SER A 28 -27.11 17.31 34.83
C SER A 28 -26.83 15.85 35.20
N GLY A 29 -25.88 15.21 34.52
CA GLY A 29 -25.34 13.90 34.88
C GLY A 29 -23.91 14.03 35.38
N ARG A 30 -23.65 13.63 36.63
CA ARG A 30 -22.30 13.51 37.21
C ARG A 30 -21.44 12.56 36.36
N LEU A 31 -20.23 12.99 36.03
CA LEU A 31 -19.17 12.13 35.48
C LEU A 31 -18.52 11.35 36.62
N SER A 32 -18.41 10.03 36.46
CA SER A 32 -17.59 9.16 37.30
C SER A 32 -16.22 8.99 36.62
N PRO A 33 -15.07 9.16 37.31
CA PRO A 33 -13.76 9.04 36.69
C PRO A 33 -13.15 7.67 36.97
N SER A 34 -13.11 6.79 35.96
CA SER A 34 -12.10 5.72 35.82
C SER A 34 -12.38 4.88 34.59
N ALA A 35 -12.05 5.42 33.42
CA ALA A 35 -11.63 4.60 32.29
C ALA A 35 -10.13 4.89 32.10
N PRO A 36 -9.25 3.87 32.00
CA PRO A 36 -7.85 4.13 31.78
C PRO A 36 -7.69 4.88 30.47
N ILE A 37 -6.90 5.95 30.50
CA ILE A 37 -6.45 6.68 29.33
C ILE A 37 -5.57 5.70 28.56
N CYS A 38 -6.19 4.92 27.67
CA CYS A 38 -5.47 4.33 26.55
C CYS A 38 -4.94 5.54 25.77
N GLY A 39 -3.62 5.76 25.83
CA GLY A 39 -2.98 6.82 25.06
C GLY A 39 -3.43 6.76 23.61
N PRO A 40 -3.45 7.87 22.86
CA PRO A 40 -3.93 7.87 21.49
C PRO A 40 -3.13 6.82 20.71
N CYS A 41 -3.78 5.70 20.40
CA CYS A 41 -3.34 4.78 19.37
C CYS A 41 -3.30 5.63 18.12
N ARG A 42 -2.12 6.13 17.77
CA ARG A 42 -1.92 6.78 16.48
C ARG A 42 -2.26 5.69 15.46
N PRO A 43 -3.33 5.79 14.67
CA PRO A 43 -3.56 4.79 13.65
C PRO A 43 -2.28 4.76 12.80
N PRO A 44 -1.74 3.57 12.51
CA PRO A 44 -0.63 3.49 11.56
C PRO A 44 -1.04 4.26 10.31
N PRO A 45 -0.11 5.01 9.67
CA PRO A 45 -0.44 5.72 8.44
C PRO A 45 -1.09 4.74 7.47
N PRO A 46 -2.14 5.14 6.71
CA PRO A 46 -2.89 4.20 5.90
C PRO A 46 -2.00 3.63 4.80
N TRP A 47 -1.38 2.49 5.07
CA TRP A 47 -0.56 1.80 4.10
C TRP A 47 -1.47 1.20 3.04
N PRO A 48 -1.03 1.21 1.77
CA PRO A 48 -1.83 0.72 0.66
C PRO A 48 -2.22 -0.75 0.80
N ALA A 49 -3.34 -1.12 0.18
CA ALA A 49 -3.75 -2.49 -0.02
C ALA A 49 -3.42 -2.94 -1.45
N LEU A 50 -2.97 -4.19 -1.60
CA LEU A 50 -2.69 -4.79 -2.91
C LEU A 50 -3.82 -5.71 -3.35
N ALA A 51 -4.07 -5.78 -4.65
CA ALA A 51 -4.89 -6.85 -5.20
C ALA A 51 -4.16 -8.20 -5.06
N TYR A 52 -4.82 -9.15 -4.40
CA TYR A 52 -4.31 -10.49 -4.08
C TYR A 52 -5.47 -11.50 -4.09
N PRO A 53 -5.30 -12.76 -4.56
CA PRO A 53 -4.07 -13.39 -5.04
C PRO A 53 -3.59 -12.84 -6.39
N PRO A 54 -2.36 -13.21 -6.83
CA PRO A 54 -1.78 -12.63 -8.04
C PRO A 54 -2.57 -12.94 -9.31
N LEU A 55 -2.58 -12.01 -10.27
CA LEU A 55 -3.05 -12.34 -11.61
C LEU A 55 -2.01 -13.21 -12.33
N ALA A 56 -2.44 -14.39 -12.78
CA ALA A 56 -1.66 -15.27 -13.63
C ALA A 56 -1.81 -14.82 -15.09
N ALA A 57 -0.96 -13.89 -15.54
CA ALA A 57 -1.11 -13.33 -16.88
C ALA A 57 0.16 -12.73 -17.51
N CYS A 58 1.31 -12.71 -16.83
CA CYS A 58 2.51 -12.16 -17.47
C CYS A 58 3.13 -13.18 -18.43
N PRO A 59 3.18 -12.91 -19.76
CA PRO A 59 3.80 -13.82 -20.72
C PRO A 59 5.31 -14.01 -20.42
N PRO A 60 5.92 -15.12 -20.88
CA PRO A 60 7.33 -15.45 -20.62
C PRO A 60 8.30 -14.34 -21.06
N PRO A 61 9.55 -14.35 -20.56
CA PRO A 61 10.47 -13.22 -20.74
C PRO A 61 10.67 -12.87 -22.23
N ALA A 62 10.06 -11.75 -22.62
CA ALA A 62 10.27 -11.12 -23.92
C ALA A 62 11.63 -10.40 -23.95
N PRO A 63 12.12 -9.93 -25.11
CA PRO A 63 13.39 -9.19 -25.21
C PRO A 63 13.49 -7.98 -24.26
N LEU A 64 12.34 -7.45 -23.80
CA LEU A 64 12.24 -6.31 -22.90
C LEU A 64 11.84 -6.69 -21.46
N HIS A 65 11.92 -7.96 -21.06
CA HIS A 65 11.51 -8.44 -19.72
C HIS A 65 12.26 -7.77 -18.54
N GLY A 66 13.39 -7.08 -18.81
CA GLY A 66 14.11 -6.25 -17.84
C GLY A 66 13.53 -4.84 -17.64
N LEU A 67 12.46 -4.48 -18.35
CA LEU A 67 11.75 -3.21 -18.26
C LEU A 67 10.28 -3.45 -17.91
N LYS A 68 9.69 -2.53 -17.16
CA LYS A 68 8.23 -2.51 -16.95
C LYS A 68 7.56 -1.99 -18.23
N THR A 69 7.29 -2.90 -19.17
CA THR A 69 6.81 -2.62 -20.54
C THR A 69 5.34 -3.00 -20.72
N LEU A 70 4.82 -2.91 -21.96
CA LEU A 70 3.45 -3.23 -22.38
C LEU A 70 2.87 -4.53 -21.80
N SER A 71 3.70 -5.54 -21.51
CA SER A 71 3.25 -6.77 -20.84
C SER A 71 2.57 -6.49 -19.50
N HIS A 72 3.08 -5.51 -18.74
CA HIS A 72 2.44 -5.06 -17.49
C HIS A 72 1.17 -4.26 -17.75
N SER A 73 1.10 -3.42 -18.81
CA SER A 73 -0.14 -2.72 -19.14
C SER A 73 -1.25 -3.65 -19.65
N LEU A 74 -0.88 -4.74 -20.32
CA LEU A 74 -1.83 -5.79 -20.74
C LEU A 74 -2.32 -6.59 -19.52
N ALA A 75 -1.42 -6.95 -18.59
CA ALA A 75 -1.79 -7.58 -17.33
C ALA A 75 -2.64 -6.67 -16.42
N ALA A 76 -2.55 -5.35 -16.59
CA ALA A 76 -3.38 -4.40 -15.84
C ALA A 76 -4.87 -4.45 -16.25
N GLY A 77 -5.18 -4.75 -17.51
CA GLY A 77 -6.55 -4.68 -18.05
C GLY A 77 -7.21 -3.29 -17.85
N GLU A 78 -8.52 -3.21 -18.09
CA GLU A 78 -9.34 -2.09 -17.59
C GLU A 78 -9.85 -2.45 -16.21
N ASP A 79 -9.19 -1.98 -15.15
CA ASP A 79 -9.50 -2.37 -13.78
C ASP A 79 -10.04 -1.18 -12.97
N PRO A 80 -11.35 -1.17 -12.63
CA PRO A 80 -11.95 -0.12 -11.80
C PRO A 80 -11.73 -0.34 -10.28
N ALA A 81 -10.91 -1.31 -9.87
CA ALA A 81 -10.78 -1.72 -8.48
C ALA A 81 -9.92 -0.76 -7.62
N PRO A 82 -10.23 -0.59 -6.31
CA PRO A 82 -9.62 0.43 -5.43
C PRO A 82 -8.21 0.08 -4.93
N TRP A 83 -7.49 -0.83 -5.61
CA TRP A 83 -6.21 -1.34 -5.14
C TRP A 83 -5.06 -0.40 -5.52
N TYR A 84 -4.08 -0.28 -4.62
CA TYR A 84 -2.91 0.56 -4.88
C TYR A 84 -2.00 -0.02 -5.94
N ASP A 85 -1.85 -1.34 -5.96
CA ASP A 85 -1.11 -2.09 -6.96
C ASP A 85 -1.60 -3.54 -6.96
N ARG A 86 -1.14 -4.35 -7.90
CA ARG A 86 -1.63 -5.71 -8.12
C ARG A 86 -0.48 -6.67 -8.26
N VAL A 87 -0.51 -7.76 -7.49
CA VAL A 87 0.53 -8.79 -7.54
C VAL A 87 0.37 -9.60 -8.82
N LEU A 88 1.51 -9.95 -9.42
CA LEU A 88 1.62 -10.71 -10.66
C LEU A 88 2.27 -12.06 -10.39
N ALA A 89 1.79 -13.08 -11.10
CA ALA A 89 2.44 -14.38 -11.19
C ALA A 89 2.81 -14.68 -12.65
N ASN A 90 3.87 -15.47 -12.81
CA ASN A 90 4.30 -15.96 -14.12
C ASN A 90 3.41 -17.15 -14.56
N PRO A 91 3.58 -17.67 -15.79
CA PRO A 91 2.78 -18.78 -16.30
C PRO A 91 2.98 -20.10 -15.54
N ARG A 92 4.05 -20.22 -14.75
CA ARG A 92 4.28 -21.37 -13.84
C ARG A 92 3.55 -21.22 -12.51
N GLY A 93 2.86 -20.10 -12.29
CA GLY A 93 2.17 -19.79 -11.04
C GLY A 93 3.11 -19.28 -9.94
N GLU A 94 4.35 -18.90 -10.27
CA GLU A 94 5.29 -18.35 -9.29
C GLU A 94 5.06 -16.83 -9.14
N VAL A 95 5.12 -16.33 -7.91
CA VAL A 95 5.02 -14.89 -7.63
C VAL A 95 6.20 -14.13 -8.26
N MET A 96 5.92 -12.97 -8.88
CA MET A 96 6.93 -12.18 -9.60
C MET A 96 7.20 -10.80 -8.98
N GLU A 97 6.25 -9.90 -9.11
CA GLU A 97 6.31 -8.52 -8.64
C GLU A 97 4.89 -7.94 -8.70
N THR A 98 4.72 -6.62 -8.60
CA THR A 98 3.44 -5.97 -8.89
C THR A 98 3.47 -5.24 -10.24
N LEU A 99 2.34 -4.67 -10.68
CA LEU A 99 2.29 -3.92 -11.95
C LEU A 99 3.33 -2.80 -12.00
N ARG A 100 3.57 -2.10 -10.88
CA ARG A 100 4.47 -0.93 -10.83
C ARG A 100 5.68 -1.08 -9.93
N HIS A 101 5.73 -2.08 -9.05
CA HIS A 101 6.77 -2.20 -8.02
C HIS A 101 7.33 -3.62 -7.95
N ASN A 102 8.56 -3.75 -7.45
CA ASN A 102 9.05 -5.01 -6.93
C ASN A 102 8.41 -5.31 -5.58
N LEU A 103 8.30 -6.60 -5.25
CA LEU A 103 7.64 -7.10 -4.04
C LEU A 103 8.66 -7.73 -3.08
N PHE A 104 8.48 -7.46 -1.79
CA PHE A 104 9.19 -8.11 -0.69
C PHE A 104 8.18 -8.48 0.39
N TRP A 105 8.42 -9.60 1.06
CA TRP A 105 7.64 -10.00 2.22
C TRP A 105 8.52 -10.64 3.29
N THR A 106 8.01 -10.62 4.51
CA THR A 106 8.60 -11.28 5.67
C THR A 106 7.56 -12.27 6.20
N ASP A 107 7.95 -13.50 6.46
CA ASP A 107 7.06 -14.48 7.10
C ASP A 107 6.95 -14.27 8.62
N ARG A 108 6.15 -15.12 9.29
CA ARG A 108 5.97 -15.07 10.74
C ARG A 108 7.25 -15.39 11.54
N GLU A 109 8.19 -16.13 10.94
CA GLU A 109 9.48 -16.46 11.54
C GLU A 109 10.53 -15.36 11.36
N GLY A 110 10.22 -14.31 10.58
CA GLY A 110 11.12 -13.18 10.34
C GLY A 110 12.09 -13.38 9.16
N ARG A 111 11.89 -14.42 8.35
CA ARG A 111 12.68 -14.63 7.12
C ARG A 111 12.17 -13.68 6.04
N VAL A 112 13.09 -13.05 5.32
CA VAL A 112 12.78 -12.05 4.29
C VAL A 112 12.91 -12.67 2.92
N PHE A 113 11.96 -12.39 2.05
CA PHE A 113 11.89 -12.95 0.72
C PHE A 113 11.64 -11.87 -0.32
N THR A 114 12.12 -12.13 -1.53
CA THR A 114 11.73 -11.42 -2.75
C THR A 114 11.74 -12.40 -3.90
N PRO A 115 10.96 -12.17 -4.97
CA PRO A 115 11.00 -13.08 -6.10
C PRO A 115 12.35 -13.07 -6.80
N SER A 116 12.82 -14.26 -7.18
CA SER A 116 14.02 -14.47 -8.00
C SER A 116 13.83 -13.87 -9.39
N LEU A 117 14.90 -13.41 -10.02
CA LEU A 117 14.87 -12.92 -11.40
C LEU A 117 14.43 -14.00 -12.40
N GLU A 118 14.60 -15.29 -12.06
CA GLU A 118 14.13 -16.43 -12.86
C GLU A 118 12.59 -16.51 -12.98
N THR A 119 11.88 -15.85 -12.06
CA THR A 119 10.42 -15.71 -12.14
C THR A 119 10.01 -14.78 -13.28
N GLY A 120 10.94 -13.96 -13.79
CA GLY A 120 10.71 -12.93 -14.80
C GLY A 120 10.44 -11.53 -14.22
N CYS A 121 10.63 -11.34 -12.91
CA CYS A 121 10.50 -10.03 -12.29
C CYS A 121 11.62 -9.07 -12.70
N VAL A 122 11.34 -7.77 -12.71
CA VAL A 122 12.32 -6.76 -13.12
C VAL A 122 13.40 -6.58 -12.05
N ALA A 123 14.67 -6.58 -12.44
CA ALA A 123 15.80 -6.25 -11.58
C ALA A 123 15.87 -4.74 -11.27
N GLY A 124 14.83 -4.17 -10.65
CA GLY A 124 14.64 -2.73 -10.48
C GLY A 124 15.71 -2.04 -9.62
N VAL A 125 15.91 -0.74 -9.86
CA VAL A 125 16.85 0.09 -9.07
C VAL A 125 16.49 0.06 -7.57
N GLY A 126 15.20 0.20 -7.25
CA GLY A 126 14.69 0.12 -5.87
C GLY A 126 14.98 -1.24 -5.21
N ARG A 127 14.78 -2.34 -5.95
CA ARG A 127 15.14 -3.70 -5.50
C ARG A 127 16.62 -3.82 -5.18
N ARG A 128 17.51 -3.38 -6.09
CA ARG A 128 18.96 -3.45 -5.87
C ARG A 128 19.40 -2.63 -4.65
N TRP A 129 18.84 -1.43 -4.50
CA TRP A 129 19.11 -0.58 -3.35
C TRP A 129 18.64 -1.25 -2.04
N ALA A 130 17.44 -1.81 -2.03
CA ALA A 130 16.89 -2.48 -0.85
C ALA A 130 17.71 -3.71 -0.44
N LEU A 131 18.09 -4.56 -1.40
CA LEU A 131 18.97 -5.71 -1.16
C LEU A 131 20.34 -5.28 -0.61
N ALA A 132 20.94 -4.23 -1.17
CA ALA A 132 22.20 -3.69 -0.66
C ALA A 132 22.06 -3.16 0.78
N ARG A 133 20.94 -2.50 1.09
CA ARG A 133 20.68 -1.95 2.43
C ARG A 133 20.43 -3.05 3.46
N LEU A 134 19.63 -4.06 3.12
CA LEU A 134 19.38 -5.23 3.96
C LEU A 134 20.67 -6.02 4.22
N ARG A 135 21.52 -6.19 3.20
CA ARG A 135 22.86 -6.76 3.37
C ARG A 135 23.73 -5.96 4.33
N ALA A 136 23.71 -4.63 4.23
CA ALA A 136 24.45 -3.76 5.16
C ALA A 136 23.93 -3.85 6.60
N TRP A 137 22.67 -4.25 6.80
CA TRP A 137 22.08 -4.54 8.10
C TRP A 137 22.27 -5.99 8.56
N SER A 138 23.03 -6.80 7.82
CA SER A 138 23.21 -8.24 8.07
C SER A 138 21.89 -9.02 8.08
N ILE A 139 20.90 -8.56 7.30
CA ILE A 139 19.62 -9.24 7.11
C ILE A 139 19.70 -10.07 5.84
N ALA A 140 19.54 -11.39 5.99
CA ALA A 140 19.48 -12.30 4.86
C ALA A 140 18.14 -12.16 4.12
N VAL A 141 18.21 -12.13 2.78
CA VAL A 141 17.04 -12.12 1.91
C VAL A 141 17.13 -13.34 1.00
N ALA A 142 16.08 -14.16 0.99
CA ALA A 142 15.96 -15.27 0.08
C ALA A 142 15.30 -14.80 -1.22
N GLU A 143 16.04 -14.89 -2.33
CA GLU A 143 15.48 -14.73 -3.67
C GLU A 143 14.84 -16.06 -4.09
N VAL A 144 13.51 -16.11 -4.24
CA VAL A 144 12.76 -17.37 -4.37
C VAL A 144 11.89 -17.44 -5.63
N ALA A 145 11.69 -18.64 -6.16
CA ALA A 145 10.70 -18.94 -7.19
C ALA A 145 9.66 -19.89 -6.62
N THR A 146 8.60 -19.34 -6.03
CA THR A 146 7.57 -20.11 -5.32
C THR A 146 6.18 -19.64 -5.72
N ALA A 147 5.18 -20.48 -5.45
CA ALA A 147 3.79 -20.02 -5.45
C ALA A 147 3.62 -18.82 -4.47
N PRO A 148 2.59 -18.00 -4.67
CA PRO A 148 2.30 -16.88 -3.78
C PRO A 148 2.00 -17.40 -2.37
N PRO A 149 2.64 -16.87 -1.31
CA PRO A 149 2.41 -17.32 0.06
C PRO A 149 0.96 -17.06 0.50
N ASP A 150 0.46 -17.82 1.46
CA ASP A 150 -0.81 -17.48 2.10
C ASP A 150 -0.65 -16.13 2.84
N PRO A 151 -1.58 -15.16 2.68
CA PRO A 151 -1.53 -13.91 3.44
C PRO A 151 -1.41 -14.12 4.96
N GLU A 152 -1.94 -15.22 5.50
CA GLU A 152 -1.84 -15.55 6.92
C GLU A 152 -0.39 -15.78 7.37
N ASP A 153 0.45 -16.32 6.49
CA ASP A 153 1.86 -16.62 6.77
C ASP A 153 2.77 -15.38 6.69
N ILE A 154 2.23 -14.25 6.24
CA ILE A 154 2.98 -13.01 6.01
C ILE A 154 2.87 -12.11 7.25
N ALA A 155 4.01 -11.77 7.84
CA ALA A 155 4.08 -10.79 8.93
C ALA A 155 4.16 -9.34 8.40
N GLU A 156 4.84 -9.14 7.27
CA GLU A 156 5.07 -7.84 6.68
C GLU A 156 5.18 -7.97 5.16
N CYS A 157 4.64 -7.00 4.42
CA CYS A 157 4.80 -6.87 2.98
C CYS A 157 5.18 -5.43 2.64
N TRP A 158 6.03 -5.24 1.65
CA TRP A 158 6.38 -3.91 1.16
C TRP A 158 6.82 -3.96 -0.30
N LEU A 159 6.69 -2.81 -0.95
CA LEU A 159 6.94 -2.60 -2.36
C LEU A 159 8.17 -1.74 -2.58
N THR A 160 8.77 -1.80 -3.76
CA THR A 160 9.78 -0.80 -4.15
C THR A 160 9.79 -0.50 -5.65
N ASN A 161 9.98 0.77 -6.01
CA ASN A 161 10.33 1.18 -7.37
C ASN A 161 11.32 2.35 -7.33
N ALA A 162 11.75 2.83 -8.50
CA ALA A 162 12.71 3.93 -8.60
C ALA A 162 12.13 5.30 -8.20
N LEU A 163 10.82 5.48 -8.21
CA LEU A 163 10.16 6.78 -7.99
C LEU A 163 9.80 7.00 -6.52
N SER A 164 9.16 6.01 -5.92
CA SER A 164 8.61 6.04 -4.56
C SER A 164 9.55 5.43 -3.52
N GLY A 165 10.56 4.67 -3.94
CA GLY A 165 11.37 3.89 -3.01
C GLY A 165 10.56 2.80 -2.32
N PRO A 166 10.95 2.37 -1.10
CA PRO A 166 10.21 1.40 -0.30
C PRO A 166 8.86 1.94 0.18
N VAL A 167 7.80 1.17 -0.01
CA VAL A 167 6.42 1.51 0.40
C VAL A 167 5.85 0.34 1.20
N PRO A 168 5.58 0.49 2.51
CA PRO A 168 4.93 -0.55 3.31
C PRO A 168 3.51 -0.85 2.80
N VAL A 169 3.05 -2.10 2.99
CA VAL A 169 1.72 -2.56 2.58
C VAL A 169 0.90 -2.88 3.82
N GLY A 170 -0.36 -2.42 3.83
CA GLY A 170 -1.29 -2.61 4.95
C GLY A 170 -2.25 -3.78 4.78
N ALA A 171 -2.45 -4.28 3.55
CA ALA A 171 -3.31 -5.43 3.29
C ALA A 171 -2.97 -6.13 1.97
N LEU A 172 -3.23 -7.44 1.93
CA LEU A 172 -3.21 -8.28 0.73
C LEU A 172 -4.62 -8.78 0.45
N GLY A 173 -5.26 -8.25 -0.59
CA GLY A 173 -6.69 -8.44 -0.82
C GLY A 173 -7.49 -7.95 0.38
N HIS A 174 -8.31 -8.83 0.93
CA HIS A 174 -9.10 -8.54 2.13
C HIS A 174 -8.39 -8.90 3.45
N HIS A 175 -7.15 -9.38 3.39
CA HIS A 175 -6.38 -9.76 4.57
C HIS A 175 -5.54 -8.58 5.08
N PRO A 176 -5.86 -7.97 6.24
CA PRO A 176 -5.06 -6.89 6.81
C PRO A 176 -3.75 -7.43 7.39
N LEU A 177 -2.66 -6.70 7.18
CA LEU A 177 -1.37 -6.97 7.81
C LEU A 177 -1.24 -6.14 9.09
N ASP A 178 -0.71 -6.75 10.15
CA ASP A 178 -0.51 -6.09 11.45
C ASP A 178 0.58 -5.01 11.36
N PRO A 179 0.23 -3.71 11.52
CA PRO A 179 1.21 -2.65 11.39
C PRO A 179 2.25 -2.64 12.51
N GLY A 180 1.98 -3.30 13.64
CA GLY A 180 2.94 -3.50 14.72
C GLY A 180 4.06 -4.50 14.37
N ARG A 181 3.89 -5.31 13.32
CA ARG A 181 4.90 -6.26 12.84
C ARG A 181 5.79 -5.71 11.74
N ALA A 182 5.37 -4.66 11.06
CA ALA A 182 6.14 -4.06 9.99
C ALA A 182 7.37 -3.32 10.53
N ARG A 183 8.55 -3.75 10.09
CA ARG A 183 9.84 -3.23 10.53
C ARG A 183 10.70 -2.80 9.36
N LEU A 184 10.81 -3.63 8.33
CA LEU A 184 11.77 -3.44 7.24
C LEU A 184 11.29 -2.40 6.24
N GLY A 185 10.04 -2.50 5.77
CA GLY A 185 9.45 -1.55 4.84
C GLY A 185 9.54 -0.11 5.35
N PRO A 186 9.05 0.20 6.56
CA PRO A 186 9.13 1.54 7.14
C PRO A 186 10.57 2.01 7.37
N ALA A 187 11.46 1.14 7.88
CA ALA A 187 12.86 1.50 8.12
C ALA A 187 13.60 1.82 6.81
N LEU A 188 13.36 1.05 5.76
CA LEU A 188 13.92 1.28 4.44
C LEU A 188 13.34 2.55 3.81
N ALA A 189 12.04 2.80 3.95
CA ALA A 189 11.38 4.01 3.45
C ALA A 189 12.01 5.29 4.03
N GLY A 190 12.35 5.27 5.33
CA GLY A 190 13.03 6.39 5.99
C GLY A 190 14.47 6.64 5.51
N GLY A 191 15.10 5.66 4.85
CA GLY A 191 16.46 5.77 4.33
C GLY A 191 16.56 6.01 2.82
N TRP A 192 15.44 6.04 2.10
CA TRP A 192 15.43 6.19 0.64
C TRP A 192 15.91 7.59 0.24
N PRO A 193 16.94 7.72 -0.63
CA PRO A 193 17.41 9.03 -1.05
C PRO A 193 16.33 9.78 -1.84
N PRO A 194 16.22 11.10 -1.69
CA PRO A 194 15.32 11.88 -2.52
C PRO A 194 15.73 11.72 -4.00
N ALA A 195 14.73 11.70 -4.89
CA ALA A 195 14.97 11.61 -6.32
C ALA A 195 15.94 12.71 -6.76
N GLN A 196 17.10 12.32 -7.27
CA GLN A 196 18.06 13.24 -7.90
C GLN A 196 17.39 13.76 -9.16
N ARG A 197 16.95 15.02 -9.13
CA ARG A 197 16.40 15.74 -10.28
C ARG A 197 17.52 16.24 -11.18
#